data_AF-A0A3P7LAI0-F1
#
_entry.id   AF-A0A3P7LAI0-F1
#
_cell.length_a   1.000
_cell.length_b   1.000
_cell.length_c   1.000
_cell.angle_alpha   90.00
_cell.angle_beta   90.00
_cell.angle_gamma   90.00
#
_symmetry.space_group_name_H-M   'P 1'
#
loop_
_entity.id
_entity.type
_entity.pdbx_description
1 polymer ?
#
loop_
_entity_poly.entity_id
_entity_poly.type
_entity_poly.pdbx_seq_one_letter_code
_entity_poly.pdbx_strand_id
1 'polypeptide(L)'
;MLHWCQLVTKGYQGVDIKNFGSSWADGLAFCALIHHFYPDAFDFASLDPKNRKENFVLAFETAEKLGNVSPLLDVEDLMKMKVPDWKCVFTQVQLYY
;
A
#
# COMPACT_ATOMS: atom_id res chain seq x y z
N MET A 1 6.60 -1.46 -13.96
CA MET A 1 5.79 -1.43 -12.71
C MET A 1 6.65 -1.48 -11.45
N LEU A 2 7.39 -2.57 -11.15
CA LEU A 2 8.17 -2.67 -9.89
C LEU A 2 9.14 -1.50 -9.69
N HIS A 3 9.89 -1.13 -10.73
CA HIS A 3 10.81 0.01 -10.69
C HIS A 3 10.09 1.34 -10.41
N TRP A 4 8.89 1.52 -10.94
CA TRP A 4 8.09 2.71 -10.68
C TRP A 4 7.67 2.78 -9.21
N CYS A 5 7.21 1.67 -8.62
CA CYS A 5 6.89 1.63 -7.19
C CYS A 5 8.12 2.01 -6.35
N GLN A 6 9.30 1.48 -6.68
CA GLN A 6 10.56 1.78 -5.99
C GLN A 6 10.97 3.26 -6.12
N LEU A 7 10.73 3.88 -7.26
CA LEU A 7 11.01 5.31 -7.46
C LEU A 7 10.04 6.19 -6.66
N VAL A 8 8.75 5.86 -6.69
CA VAL A 8 7.68 6.61 -6.02
C VAL A 8 7.82 6.54 -4.49
N THR A 9 8.17 5.37 -3.96
CA THR A 9 8.34 5.16 -2.51
C THR A 9 9.77 5.40 -2.04
N LYS A 10 10.65 5.96 -2.88
CA LYS A 10 12.03 6.26 -2.49
C LYS A 10 12.04 7.28 -1.36
N GLY A 11 12.67 6.90 -0.23
CA GLY A 11 12.81 7.75 0.95
C GLY A 11 11.76 7.52 2.03
N TYR A 12 10.74 6.68 1.78
CA TYR A 12 9.79 6.27 2.82
C TYR A 12 10.45 5.23 3.75
N GLN A 13 10.60 5.60 5.03
CA GLN A 13 11.21 4.72 6.01
C GLN A 13 10.35 3.46 6.22
N GLY A 14 10.99 2.29 6.30
CA GLY A 14 10.29 1.02 6.49
C GLY A 14 9.66 0.44 5.21
N VAL A 15 9.83 1.10 4.05
CA VAL A 15 9.33 0.62 2.76
C VAL A 15 10.49 0.19 1.86
N ASP A 16 10.55 -1.11 1.55
CA ASP A 16 11.52 -1.70 0.63
C ASP A 16 10.81 -2.68 -0.32
N ILE A 17 10.44 -2.17 -1.50
CA ILE A 17 9.65 -2.91 -2.48
C ILE A 17 10.57 -3.75 -3.37
N LYS A 18 10.56 -5.07 -3.15
CA LYS A 18 11.34 -6.07 -3.90
C LYS A 18 10.49 -7.00 -4.75
N ASN A 19 9.20 -7.08 -4.47
CA ASN A 19 8.25 -7.95 -5.15
C ASN A 19 6.82 -7.38 -4.99
N PHE A 20 5.82 -8.06 -5.56
CA PHE A 20 4.39 -7.75 -5.38
C PHE A 20 3.72 -8.65 -4.32
N GLY A 21 4.49 -9.31 -3.45
CA GLY A 21 3.96 -10.17 -2.39
C GLY A 21 4.37 -9.65 -1.02
N SER A 22 5.43 -10.22 -0.46
CA SER A 22 5.86 -9.95 0.93
C SER A 22 6.20 -8.49 1.21
N SER A 23 6.68 -7.73 0.23
CA SER A 23 6.95 -6.28 0.38
C SER A 23 5.70 -5.44 0.64
N TRP A 24 4.50 -6.00 0.46
CA TRP A 24 3.22 -5.32 0.62
C TRP A 24 2.42 -5.87 1.81
N ALA A 25 2.98 -6.84 2.54
CA ALA A 25 2.26 -7.59 3.54
C ALA A 25 1.88 -6.77 4.77
N ASP A 26 2.61 -5.70 5.07
CA ASP A 26 2.39 -4.83 6.24
C ASP A 26 1.55 -3.58 5.95
N GLY A 27 1.16 -3.37 4.68
CA GLY A 27 0.37 -2.22 4.25
C GLY A 27 1.17 -0.92 4.03
N LEU A 28 2.43 -0.83 4.50
CA LEU A 28 3.20 0.41 4.40
C LEU A 28 3.52 0.79 2.95
N ALA A 29 3.77 -0.20 2.09
CA ALA A 29 3.99 0.05 0.66
C ALA A 29 2.76 0.68 -0.01
N PHE A 30 1.54 0.28 0.39
CA PHE A 30 0.31 0.92 -0.08
C PHE A 30 0.18 2.34 0.46
N CYS A 31 0.39 2.54 1.76
CA CYS A 31 0.39 3.87 2.37
C CYS A 31 1.40 4.81 1.68
N ALA A 32 2.61 4.35 1.38
CA ALA A 32 3.65 5.17 0.77
C ALA A 32 3.30 5.57 -0.67
N LEU A 33 2.70 4.67 -1.46
CA LEU A 33 2.21 5.03 -2.79
C LEU A 33 1.13 6.12 -2.72
N ILE A 34 0.14 5.95 -1.85
CA ILE A 34 -0.96 6.92 -1.73
C ILE A 34 -0.47 8.26 -1.18
N HIS A 35 0.38 8.24 -0.16
CA HIS A 35 0.98 9.45 0.42
C HIS A 35 1.87 10.19 -0.58
N HIS A 36 2.50 9.50 -1.55
CA HIS A 36 3.24 10.18 -2.60
C HIS A 36 2.35 11.09 -3.45
N PHE A 37 1.14 10.64 -3.79
CA PHE A 37 0.18 11.44 -4.56
C PHE A 37 -0.58 12.44 -3.69
N TYR A 38 -0.85 12.08 -2.44
CA TYR A 38 -1.62 12.88 -1.48
C TYR A 38 -0.83 13.02 -0.16
N PRO A 39 0.23 13.83 -0.13
CA PRO A 39 1.10 13.95 1.04
C PRO A 39 0.40 14.56 2.26
N ASP A 40 -0.69 15.29 2.06
CA ASP A 40 -1.47 15.91 3.13
C ASP A 40 -2.59 15.00 3.68
N ALA A 41 -2.72 13.76 3.16
CA ALA A 41 -3.82 12.88 3.53
C ALA A 41 -3.67 12.28 4.95
N PHE A 42 -2.45 11.98 5.38
CA PHE A 42 -2.13 11.42 6.70
C PHE A 42 -0.63 11.53 6.99
N ASP A 43 -0.23 11.44 8.27
CA ASP A 43 1.19 11.43 8.66
C ASP A 43 1.80 10.03 8.47
N PHE A 44 2.54 9.81 7.38
CA PHE A 44 3.20 8.54 7.13
C PHE A 44 4.24 8.18 8.21
N ALA A 45 4.94 9.16 8.78
CA ALA A 45 6.02 8.90 9.73
C ALA A 45 5.51 8.30 11.06
N SER A 46 4.21 8.46 11.33
CA SER A 46 3.53 7.89 12.50
C SER A 46 3.15 6.40 12.36
N LEU A 47 3.23 5.83 11.14
CA LEU A 47 2.77 4.47 10.86
C LEU A 47 3.77 3.40 11.36
N ASP A 48 3.24 2.30 11.90
CA ASP A 48 4.02 1.15 12.35
C ASP A 48 3.72 -0.07 11.47
N PRO A 49 4.73 -0.80 10.95
CA PRO A 49 4.51 -2.03 10.18
C PRO A 49 3.76 -3.14 10.95
N LYS A 50 3.74 -3.09 12.29
CA LYS A 50 2.97 -4.02 13.14
C LYS A 50 1.47 -3.79 13.03
N ASN A 51 1.04 -2.57 12.71
CA ASN A 51 -0.38 -2.20 12.60
C ASN A 51 -0.93 -2.50 11.20
N ARG A 52 -0.69 -3.73 10.70
CA ARG A 52 -1.02 -4.14 9.32
C ARG A 52 -2.44 -3.78 8.89
N LYS A 53 -3.42 -4.07 9.75
CA LYS A 53 -4.85 -3.83 9.46
C LYS A 53 -5.11 -2.34 9.25
N GLU A 54 -4.61 -1.50 10.17
CA GLU A 54 -4.79 -0.05 10.12
C GLU A 54 -4.13 0.53 8.87
N ASN A 55 -2.92 0.07 8.52
CA ASN A 55 -2.22 0.51 7.31
C ASN A 55 -3.02 0.18 6.03
N PHE A 56 -3.56 -1.05 5.91
CA PHE A 56 -4.38 -1.41 4.76
C PHE A 56 -5.66 -0.57 4.66
N VAL A 57 -6.39 -0.44 5.77
CA VAL A 57 -7.62 0.37 5.81
C VAL A 57 -7.32 1.81 5.42
N LEU A 58 -6.30 2.41 6.03
CA LEU A 58 -5.91 3.79 5.77
C LEU A 58 -5.57 3.99 4.29
N ALA A 59 -4.75 3.11 3.71
CA ALA A 59 -4.34 3.23 2.33
C ALA A 59 -5.52 3.11 1.36
N PHE A 60 -6.38 2.11 1.54
CA PHE A 60 -7.50 1.86 0.63
C PHE A 60 -8.62 2.88 0.76
N GLU A 61 -8.98 3.29 1.98
CA GLU A 61 -9.96 4.37 2.17
C GLU A 61 -9.46 5.69 1.60
N THR A 62 -8.17 6.00 1.77
CA THR A 62 -7.59 7.23 1.21
C THR A 62 -7.58 7.18 -0.32
N ALA A 63 -7.21 6.03 -0.90
CA ALA A 63 -7.22 5.83 -2.34
C ALA A 63 -8.63 5.96 -2.95
N GLU A 64 -9.64 5.45 -2.26
CA GLU A 64 -11.04 5.58 -2.69
C GLU A 64 -11.53 7.03 -2.56
N LYS A 65 -11.30 7.67 -1.40
CA LYS A 65 -11.79 9.03 -1.11
C LYS A 65 -11.14 10.10 -1.98
N LEU A 66 -9.83 10.02 -2.21
CA LEU A 66 -9.06 11.06 -2.91
C LEU A 66 -8.74 10.69 -4.36
N GLY A 67 -8.48 9.42 -4.63
CA GLY A 67 -8.12 8.92 -5.96
C GLY A 67 -9.28 8.34 -6.75
N ASN A 68 -10.46 8.17 -6.15
CA ASN A 68 -11.60 7.47 -6.75
C ASN A 68 -11.23 6.06 -7.25
N VAL A 69 -10.32 5.39 -6.52
CA VAL A 69 -9.87 4.02 -6.80
C VAL A 69 -10.47 3.07 -5.76
N SER A 70 -11.44 2.26 -6.18
CA SER A 70 -12.02 1.25 -5.30
C SER A 70 -11.03 0.09 -5.05
N PRO A 71 -10.89 -0.38 -3.80
CA PRO A 71 -10.03 -1.50 -3.49
C PRO A 71 -10.60 -2.82 -4.05
N LEU A 72 -9.77 -3.56 -4.78
CA LEU A 72 -10.05 -4.94 -5.19
C LEU A 72 -9.66 -5.96 -4.10
N LEU A 73 -8.80 -5.53 -3.18
CA LEU A 73 -8.31 -6.35 -2.08
C LEU A 73 -9.17 -6.13 -0.84
N ASP A 74 -9.70 -7.22 -0.28
CA ASP A 74 -10.37 -7.19 1.00
C ASP A 74 -9.34 -7.22 2.16
N VAL A 75 -9.51 -6.32 3.13
CA VAL A 75 -8.58 -6.21 4.26
C VAL A 75 -8.67 -7.43 5.17
N GLU A 76 -9.84 -8.01 5.40
CA GLU A 76 -9.97 -9.18 6.27
C GLU A 76 -9.23 -10.38 5.69
N ASP A 77 -9.29 -10.57 4.37
CA ASP A 77 -8.55 -11.63 3.69
C ASP A 77 -7.04 -11.39 3.70
N LEU A 78 -6.58 -10.15 3.52
CA LEU A 78 -5.17 -9.79 3.69
C LEU A 78 -4.66 -10.04 5.12
N MET A 79 -5.52 -9.91 6.12
CA MET A 79 -5.18 -10.20 7.53
C MET A 79 -5.12 -11.69 7.83
N LYS A 80 -5.89 -12.53 7.13
CA LYS A 80 -5.80 -14.01 7.23
C LYS A 80 -4.52 -14.56 6.61
N MET A 81 -3.93 -13.83 5.67
CA MET A 81 -2.72 -14.24 4.96
C MET A 81 -1.46 -13.57 5.52
N LYS A 82 -0.36 -14.31 5.61
CA LYS A 82 0.96 -13.73 5.94
C LYS A 82 1.54 -12.92 4.79
N VAL A 83 1.28 -13.37 3.55
CA VAL A 83 1.77 -12.76 2.33
C VAL A 83 0.61 -12.71 1.34
N PRO A 84 0.30 -11.55 0.76
CA PRO A 84 -0.78 -11.44 -0.22
C PRO A 84 -0.43 -12.11 -1.55
N ASP A 85 -1.45 -12.50 -2.33
CA ASP A 85 -1.25 -13.00 -3.69
C ASP A 85 -0.70 -11.88 -4.58
N TRP A 86 0.43 -12.17 -5.24
CA TRP A 86 1.16 -11.16 -5.99
C TRP A 86 0.43 -10.65 -7.22
N LYS A 87 -0.47 -11.44 -7.81
CA LYS A 87 -1.30 -10.99 -8.95
C LYS A 87 -2.33 -10.00 -8.47
N CYS A 88 -2.98 -10.25 -7.33
CA CYS A 88 -3.97 -9.35 -6.76
C CYS A 88 -3.33 -8.01 -6.35
N VAL A 89 -2.16 -8.03 -5.71
CA VAL A 89 -1.40 -6.81 -5.39
C VAL A 89 -0.97 -6.08 -6.66
N PHE A 90 -0.45 -6.80 -7.66
CA PHE A 90 -0.06 -6.19 -8.93
C PHE A 90 -1.23 -5.48 -9.60
N THR A 91 -2.40 -6.12 -9.69
CA THR A 91 -3.61 -5.53 -10.26
C THR A 91 -4.06 -4.31 -9.46
N GLN A 92 -4.05 -4.35 -8.12
CA GLN A 92 -4.39 -3.18 -7.30
C GLN A 92 -3.44 -2.01 -7.59
N VAL A 93 -2.13 -2.27 -7.64
CA VAL A 93 -1.12 -1.25 -7.87
C VAL A 93 -1.20 -0.67 -9.30
N GLN A 94 -1.64 -1.45 -10.28
CA GLN A 94 -1.91 -0.95 -11.64
C GLN A 94 -3.05 0.08 -11.67
N LEU A 95 -3.99 0.04 -10.72
CA LEU A 95 -5.06 1.05 -10.64
C LEU A 95 -4.57 2.40 -10.12
N TYR A 96 -3.40 2.46 -9.47
CA TYR A 96 -2.79 3.70 -8.98
C TYR A 96 -1.84 4.36 -9.98
N TYR A 97 -1.55 3.69 -11.10
CA TYR A 97 -0.69 4.19 -12.17
C TYR A 97 -1.50 5.03 -13.15
#